data_AF-A0A5F0KC26-F1
#
_entry.id   AF-A0A5F0KC26-F1
#
_cell.length_a   1.000
_cell.length_b   1.000
_cell.length_c   1.000
_cell.angle_alpha   90.00
_cell.angle_beta   90.00
_cell.angle_gamma   90.00
#
_symmetry.space_group_name_H-M   'P 1'
#
loop_
_entity.id
_entity.type
_entity.pdbx_description
1 polymer ?
#
loop_
_entity_poly.entity_id
_entity_poly.type
_entity_poly.pdbx_seq_one_letter_code
_entity_poly.pdbx_strand_id
1 'polypeptide(L)'
;MTRELHSLLARLDDVIARMPDSFTTYDFAQKLALQHQREYFAAGHSLADQEKNLLRLLHEKIALALASHDGVIEGALLPCTTPWGERATSPRWHRKH
;
A
#
# COMPACT_ATOMS: atom_id res chain seq x y z
N MET A 1 -9.34 12.53 -4.35
CA MET A 1 -8.54 11.83 -3.32
C MET A 1 -8.76 12.56 -2.01
N THR A 2 -9.08 11.86 -0.91
CA THR A 2 -9.40 12.52 0.37
C THR A 2 -8.12 13.04 1.04
N ARG A 3 -8.26 14.03 1.94
CA ARG A 3 -7.12 14.63 2.66
C ARG A 3 -6.40 13.57 3.50
N GLU A 4 -7.18 12.67 4.08
CA GLU A 4 -6.73 11.58 4.94
C GLU A 4 -5.91 10.57 4.13
N LEU A 5 -6.35 10.22 2.92
CA LEU A 5 -5.57 9.38 2.01
C LEU A 5 -4.28 10.06 1.56
N HIS A 6 -4.31 11.36 1.25
CA HIS A 6 -3.08 12.10 0.91
C HIS A 6 -2.07 12.11 2.07
N SER A 7 -2.55 12.32 3.30
CA SER A 7 -1.71 12.28 4.49
C SER A 7 -1.06 10.91 4.71
N LEU A 8 -1.75 9.82 4.39
CA LEU A 8 -1.19 8.47 4.46
C LEU A 8 -0.12 8.25 3.37
N LEU A 9 -0.41 8.65 2.13
CA LEU A 9 0.54 8.47 1.01
C LEU A 9 1.81 9.33 1.17
N ALA A 10 1.74 10.43 1.91
CA ALA A 10 2.93 11.20 2.28
C ALA A 10 3.88 10.46 3.26
N ARG A 11 3.48 9.30 3.80
CA ARG A 11 4.32 8.47 4.68
C ARG A 11 5.05 7.35 3.93
N LEU A 12 4.84 7.19 2.62
CA LEU A 12 5.39 6.07 1.87
C LEU A 12 6.91 5.99 1.98
N ASP A 13 7.62 7.13 1.87
CA ASP A 13 9.08 7.19 1.95
C ASP A 13 9.65 6.58 3.25
N ASP A 14 9.07 6.92 4.41
CA ASP A 14 9.52 6.40 5.71
C ASP A 14 9.35 4.88 5.79
N VAL A 15 8.26 4.36 5.22
CA VAL A 15 8.00 2.92 5.21
C VAL A 15 8.89 2.21 4.20
N ILE A 16 9.03 2.73 2.97
CA ILE A 16 9.90 2.18 1.92
C ILE A 16 11.33 2.02 2.45
N ALA A 17 11.84 3.03 3.16
CA ALA A 17 13.18 3.02 3.75
C ALA A 17 13.40 1.88 4.77
N ARG A 18 12.34 1.27 5.29
CA ARG A 18 12.35 0.18 6.29
C ARG A 18 11.89 -1.16 5.74
N MET A 19 11.50 -1.21 4.47
CA MET A 19 11.16 -2.46 3.79
C MET A 19 12.41 -3.23 3.38
N PRO A 20 12.32 -4.57 3.28
CA PRO A 20 13.36 -5.38 2.63
C PRO A 20 13.58 -4.94 1.17
N ASP A 21 14.66 -5.39 0.55
CA ASP A 21 15.02 -5.04 -0.84
C ASP A 21 13.93 -5.40 -1.85
N SER A 22 13.12 -6.42 -1.55
CA SER A 22 11.93 -6.78 -2.33
C SER A 22 10.73 -7.10 -1.46
N PHE A 23 9.53 -6.66 -1.86
CA PHE A 23 8.29 -6.87 -1.12
C PHE A 23 7.06 -6.82 -2.02
N THR A 24 5.92 -7.33 -1.56
CA THR A 24 4.62 -7.17 -2.26
C THR A 24 3.88 -5.93 -1.78
N THR A 25 2.86 -5.48 -2.53
CA THR A 25 1.97 -4.40 -2.08
C THR A 25 1.29 -4.73 -0.74
N TYR A 26 1.02 -6.01 -0.48
CA TYR A 26 0.37 -6.45 0.77
C TYR A 26 1.31 -6.36 1.97
N ASP A 27 2.55 -6.82 1.81
CA ASP A 27 3.58 -6.69 2.86
C ASP A 27 3.79 -5.21 3.21
N PHE A 28 3.82 -4.37 2.18
CA PHE A 28 3.93 -2.93 2.32
C PHE A 28 2.73 -2.32 3.06
N ALA A 29 1.50 -2.67 2.66
CA ALA A 29 0.28 -2.17 3.31
C ALA A 29 0.21 -2.59 4.79
N GLN A 30 0.64 -3.81 5.12
CA GLN A 30 0.75 -4.27 6.51
C GLN A 30 1.78 -3.45 7.29
N LYS A 31 2.96 -3.18 6.70
CA LYS A 31 4.00 -2.37 7.36
C LYS A 31 3.54 -0.93 7.57
N LEU A 32 2.90 -0.33 6.56
CA LEU A 32 2.31 1.01 6.60
C LEU A 32 1.24 1.12 7.69
N ALA A 33 0.36 0.12 7.79
CA ALA A 33 -0.65 0.06 8.84
C ALA A 33 -0.03 -0.06 10.23
N LEU A 34 1.04 -0.84 10.39
CA LEU A 34 1.73 -0.99 11.68
C LEU A 34 2.46 0.28 12.12
N GLN A 35 3.08 1.02 11.19
CA GLN A 35 3.90 2.19 11.51
C GLN A 35 3.10 3.50 11.59
N HIS A 36 2.05 3.63 10.78
CA HIS A 36 1.23 4.83 10.69
C HIS A 36 -0.25 4.51 10.93
N GLN A 37 -0.54 3.82 12.04
CA GLN A 37 -1.89 3.33 12.39
C GLN A 37 -2.96 4.42 12.31
N ARG A 38 -2.64 5.65 12.77
CA ARG A 38 -3.58 6.78 12.80
C ARG A 38 -3.95 7.22 11.39
N GLU A 39 -2.96 7.53 10.56
CA GLU A 39 -3.17 7.94 9.17
C GLU A 39 -3.81 6.81 8.36
N TYR A 40 -3.42 5.56 8.61
CA TYR A 40 -3.98 4.39 7.91
C TYR A 40 -5.46 4.21 8.23
N PHE A 41 -5.84 4.29 9.50
CA PHE A 41 -7.23 4.19 9.92
C PHE A 41 -8.07 5.38 9.42
N ALA A 42 -7.55 6.61 9.50
CA ALA A 42 -8.24 7.80 9.00
C ALA A 42 -8.49 7.74 7.49
N ALA A 43 -7.49 7.29 6.71
CA ALA A 43 -7.64 7.09 5.27
C ALA A 43 -8.66 5.99 4.96
N GLY A 44 -8.59 4.86 5.67
CA GLY A 44 -9.55 3.76 5.55
C GLY A 44 -10.99 4.21 5.87
N HIS A 45 -11.17 4.97 6.94
CA HIS A 45 -12.48 5.50 7.35
C HIS A 45 -13.03 6.52 6.35
N SER A 46 -12.19 7.44 5.88
CA SER A 46 -12.58 8.44 4.87
C SER A 46 -13.02 7.81 3.54
N LEU A 47 -12.39 6.70 3.15
CA LEU A 47 -12.83 5.91 2.00
C LEU A 47 -14.14 5.14 2.29
N ALA A 48 -14.42 4.80 3.55
CA ALA A 48 -15.55 3.95 3.96
C ALA A 48 -16.89 4.63 3.74
N ASP A 49 -16.90 5.94 3.90
CA ASP A 49 -18.05 6.77 3.58
C ASP A 49 -18.36 6.82 2.08
N GLN A 50 -17.46 6.33 1.22
CA GLN A 50 -17.57 6.44 -0.24
C GLN A 50 -17.80 5.08 -0.94
N GLU A 51 -17.21 3.98 -0.47
CA GLU A 51 -17.27 2.69 -1.17
C GLU A 51 -17.37 1.44 -0.27
N LYS A 52 -17.99 0.38 -0.81
CA LYS A 52 -18.24 -0.89 -0.08
C LYS A 52 -17.02 -1.81 0.05
N ASN A 53 -15.99 -1.67 -0.81
CA ASN A 53 -14.82 -2.58 -0.84
C ASN A 53 -13.51 -1.85 -0.48
N LEU A 54 -13.47 -1.37 0.76
CA LEU A 54 -12.49 -0.44 1.30
C LEU A 54 -11.04 -0.89 1.26
N LEU A 55 -10.79 -2.10 1.76
CA LEU A 55 -9.44 -2.63 1.85
C LEU A 55 -8.85 -2.80 0.45
N ARG A 56 -9.65 -3.26 -0.51
CA ARG A 56 -9.22 -3.41 -1.89
C ARG A 56 -8.89 -2.07 -2.53
N LEU A 57 -9.75 -1.06 -2.35
CA LEU A 57 -9.51 0.29 -2.86
C LEU A 57 -8.25 0.91 -2.26
N LEU A 58 -8.04 0.79 -0.95
CA LEU A 58 -6.85 1.30 -0.27
C LEU A 58 -5.57 0.64 -0.82
N HIS A 59 -5.57 -0.68 -1.00
CA HIS A 59 -4.43 -1.41 -1.58
C HIS A 59 -4.16 -0.99 -3.02
N GLU A 60 -5.21 -0.76 -3.81
CA GLU A 60 -5.07 -0.24 -5.18
C GLU A 60 -4.41 1.15 -5.19
N LYS A 61 -4.82 2.05 -4.29
CA LYS A 61 -4.21 3.39 -4.19
C LYS A 61 -2.76 3.34 -3.74
N ILE A 62 -2.42 2.41 -2.84
CA ILE A 62 -1.02 2.16 -2.44
C ILE A 62 -0.22 1.63 -3.63
N ALA A 63 -0.74 0.65 -4.38
CA ALA A 63 -0.06 0.11 -5.56
C ALA A 63 0.20 1.19 -6.62
N LEU A 64 -0.82 2.02 -6.91
CA LEU A 64 -0.68 3.14 -7.84
C LEU A 64 0.37 4.15 -7.38
N ALA A 65 0.41 4.46 -6.08
CA ALA A 65 1.39 5.37 -5.54
C ALA A 65 2.81 4.79 -5.61
N LEU A 66 2.99 3.50 -5.34
CA LEU A 66 4.26 2.81 -5.49
C LEU A 66 4.72 2.77 -6.97
N ALA A 67 3.80 2.55 -7.91
CA ALA A 67 4.09 2.54 -9.34
C ALA A 67 4.66 3.87 -9.85
N SER A 68 4.22 4.99 -9.25
CA SER A 68 4.72 6.32 -9.58
C SER A 68 5.86 6.79 -8.68
N HIS A 69 6.40 5.94 -7.80
CA HIS A 69 7.36 6.35 -6.78
C HIS A 69 8.80 6.15 -7.23
N ASP A 70 9.62 7.21 -7.15
CA ASP A 70 11.00 7.17 -7.65
C ASP A 70 11.92 6.24 -6.87
N GLY A 71 11.60 5.92 -5.61
CA GLY A 71 12.38 5.03 -4.73
C GLY A 71 12.18 3.51 -4.94
N VAL A 72 11.26 3.09 -5.82
CA VAL A 72 11.03 1.65 -6.11
C VAL A 72 10.93 1.36 -7.61
N ILE A 73 11.09 0.08 -7.97
CA ILE A 73 10.89 -0.47 -9.32
C ILE A 73 9.83 -1.55 -9.24
N GLU A 74 8.87 -1.52 -10.16
CA GLU A 74 7.91 -2.61 -10.34
C GLU A 74 8.59 -3.81 -11.02
N GLY A 75 8.54 -4.97 -10.37
CA GLY A 75 9.00 -6.25 -10.87
C GLY A 75 7.86 -7.14 -11.35
N ALA A 76 8.06 -8.46 -11.35
CA ALA A 76 7.06 -9.41 -11.81
C ALA A 76 5.78 -9.40 -10.93
N LEU A 77 4.62 -9.56 -11.57
CA LEU A 77 3.36 -9.88 -10.89
C LEU A 77 3.42 -11.33 -10.40
N LEU A 78 3.27 -11.54 -9.10
CA LEU A 78 3.35 -12.85 -8.48
C LEU A 78 2.02 -13.26 -7.82
N PRO A 79 1.66 -14.55 -7.87
CA PRO A 79 0.52 -15.06 -7.12
C PRO A 79 0.69 -14.83 -5.62
N CYS A 80 -0.37 -14.39 -4.95
CA CYS A 80 -0.40 -14.19 -3.51
C CYS A 80 -1.80 -14.45 -2.94
N THR A 81 -1.89 -14.53 -1.61
CA THR A 81 -3.15 -14.52 -0.89
C THR A 81 -3.35 -13.14 -0.27
N THR A 82 -4.51 -12.52 -0.48
CA THR A 82 -4.83 -11.23 0.12
C THR A 82 -4.96 -11.36 1.65
N PRO A 83 -4.87 -10.26 2.41
CA PRO A 83 -5.11 -10.27 3.85
C PRO A 83 -6.52 -10.76 4.27
N TRP A 84 -7.47 -10.83 3.33
CA TRP A 84 -8.83 -11.33 3.54
C TRP A 84 -9.07 -12.73 2.93
N GLY A 85 -8.00 -13.44 2.52
CA GLY A 85 -8.05 -14.86 2.18
C GLY A 85 -8.33 -15.20 0.70
N GLU A 86 -8.35 -14.22 -0.19
CA GLU A 86 -8.58 -14.44 -1.62
C GLU A 86 -7.27 -14.71 -2.37
N ARG A 87 -7.30 -15.53 -3.41
CA ARG A 87 -6.17 -15.65 -4.36
C ARG A 87 -6.14 -14.43 -5.26
N ALA A 88 -4.98 -13.79 -5.35
CA ALA A 88 -4.75 -12.61 -6.18
C ALA A 88 -3.35 -12.65 -6.83
N THR A 89 -3.05 -11.62 -7.62
CA THR A 89 -1.70 -11.33 -8.10
C THR A 89 -1.30 -9.94 -7.63
N SER A 90 -0.05 -9.79 -7.18
CA SER A 90 0.51 -8.52 -6.68
C SER A 90 1.86 -8.25 -7.34
N PRO A 91 2.17 -6.99 -7.72
CA PRO A 91 3.50 -6.64 -8.15
C PRO A 91 4.51 -6.86 -7.01
N ARG A 92 5.66 -7.42 -7.38
CA ARG A 92 6.84 -7.41 -6.53
C ARG A 92 7.55 -6.08 -6.73
N TRP A 93 7.70 -5.30 -5.67
CA TRP A 93 8.44 -4.05 -5.66
C TRP A 93 9.88 -4.28 -5.25
N HIS A 94 10.79 -3.55 -5.87
CA HIS A 94 12.22 -3.56 -5.55
C HIS A 94 12.67 -2.16 -5.14
N ARG A 95 13.37 -2.03 -4.02
CA ARG A 95 13.93 -0.74 -3.60
C ARG A 95 15.05 -0.32 -4.54
N LYS A 96 15.10 0.97 -4.88
CA LYS A 96 16.28 1.60 -5.47
C LYS A 96 17.20 2.06 -4.33
N HIS A 97 18.50 1.79 -4.48
CA HIS A 97 19.54 2.24 -3.56
C HIS A 97 20.08 3.61 -3.99
#